data_AF-H5X4W3-F1
#
_entry.id   AF-H5X4W3-F1
#
_cell.length_a   1.000
_cell.length_b   1.000
_cell.length_c   1.000
_cell.angle_alpha   90.00
_cell.angle_beta   90.00
_cell.angle_gamma   90.00
#
_symmetry.space_group_name_H-M   'P 1'
#
loop_
_entity.id
_entity.type
_entity.pdbx_description
1 polymer ?
#
loop_
_entity_poly.entity_id
_entity_poly.type
_entity_poly.pdbx_seq_one_letter_code
_entity_poly.pdbx_strand_id
1 'polypeptide(L)'
;MEQGVHEVLTALVALRDDLPGVVEGLRRGSLPVTSQREVAAALIEAGDLLDEHADQQAAMSNGHTNGLTAIDDVSAWSEHDE
;
A
#
# COMPACT_ATOMS: atom_id res chain seq x y z
N MET A 1 -0.48 -12.49 -4.04
CA MET A 1 -0.81 -11.16 -4.60
C MET A 1 -2.30 -10.89 -4.60
N GLU A 2 -3.15 -11.77 -5.15
CA GLU A 2 -4.60 -11.51 -5.26
C GLU A 2 -5.34 -11.39 -3.91
N GLN A 3 -4.88 -12.08 -2.87
CA GLN A 3 -5.52 -12.08 -1.55
C GLN A 3 -5.41 -10.72 -0.84
N GLY A 4 -4.23 -10.08 -0.85
CA GLY A 4 -4.03 -8.76 -0.23
C GLY A 4 -4.81 -7.63 -0.93
N VAL A 5 -4.89 -7.68 -2.27
CA VAL A 5 -5.73 -6.73 -3.03
C VAL A 5 -7.21 -6.89 -2.67
N HIS A 6 -7.68 -8.12 -2.52
CA HIS A 6 -9.07 -8.40 -2.17
C HIS A 6 -9.42 -7.89 -0.76
N GLU A 7 -8.52 -8.07 0.21
CA GLU A 7 -8.69 -7.58 1.59
C GLU A 7 -8.75 -6.05 1.65
N VAL A 8 -7.82 -5.36 0.97
CA VAL A 8 -7.83 -3.89 0.85
C VAL A 8 -9.13 -3.39 0.22
N LEU A 9 -9.55 -3.99 -0.90
CA LEU A 9 -10.78 -3.58 -1.58
C LEU A 9 -12.02 -3.81 -0.72
N THR A 10 -12.07 -4.92 0.03
CA THR A 10 -13.18 -5.23 0.93
C THR A 10 -13.27 -4.21 2.06
N ALA A 11 -12.15 -3.87 2.69
CA ALA A 11 -12.08 -2.86 3.75
C ALA A 11 -12.51 -1.47 3.24
N LEU A 12 -12.04 -1.06 2.05
CA LEU A 12 -12.41 0.23 1.45
C LEU A 12 -13.89 0.29 1.05
N VAL A 13 -14.46 -0.80 0.56
CA VAL A 13 -15.89 -0.89 0.23
C VAL A 13 -16.75 -0.77 1.48
N ALA A 14 -16.42 -1.51 2.55
CA ALA A 14 -17.14 -1.42 3.81
C ALA A 14 -17.11 0.00 4.37
N LEU A 15 -15.92 0.63 4.36
CA LEU A 15 -15.75 2.00 4.83
C LEU A 15 -16.55 3.01 4.00
N ARG A 16 -16.58 2.85 2.66
CA ARG A 16 -17.38 3.69 1.77
C ARG A 16 -18.88 3.61 2.10
N ASP A 17 -19.37 2.42 2.42
CA ASP A 17 -20.79 2.20 2.66
C ASP A 17 -21.23 2.79 4.03
N ASP A 18 -20.33 2.77 5.03
CA ASP A 18 -20.62 3.29 6.38
C ASP A 18 -20.38 4.80 6.54
N LEU A 19 -19.37 5.36 5.85
CA LEU A 19 -18.94 6.75 5.98
C LEU A 19 -20.05 7.80 5.82
N PRO A 20 -21.00 7.70 4.87
CA PRO A 20 -22.09 8.67 4.76
C PRO A 20 -22.93 8.79 6.04
N GLY A 21 -23.24 7.65 6.68
CA GLY A 21 -24.01 7.62 7.92
C GLY A 21 -23.23 8.23 9.10
N VAL A 22 -21.93 7.93 9.17
CA VAL A 22 -21.02 8.50 10.17
C VAL A 22 -20.92 10.01 10.02
N VAL A 23 -20.68 10.52 8.80
CA VAL A 23 -20.54 11.96 8.52
C VAL A 23 -21.82 12.68 8.91
N GLU A 24 -22.97 12.13 8.57
CA GLU A 24 -24.26 12.72 8.92
C GLU A 24 -24.49 12.71 10.44
N GLY A 25 -24.13 11.62 11.13
CA GLY A 25 -24.19 11.54 12.59
C GLY A 25 -23.27 12.54 13.29
N LEU A 26 -22.06 12.76 12.77
CA LEU A 26 -21.12 13.76 13.28
C LEU A 26 -21.66 15.19 13.07
N ARG A 27 -22.19 15.49 11.88
CA ARG A 27 -22.78 16.81 11.57
C ARG A 27 -23.93 17.17 12.50
N ARG A 28 -24.74 16.20 12.87
CA ARG A 28 -25.86 16.37 13.82
C ARG A 28 -25.44 16.34 15.27
N GLY A 29 -24.17 16.02 15.58
CA GLY A 29 -23.71 15.79 16.95
C GLY A 29 -24.39 14.60 17.63
N SER A 30 -24.93 13.65 16.86
CA SER A 30 -25.71 12.51 17.36
C SER A 30 -24.94 11.20 17.34
N LEU A 31 -23.71 11.18 16.82
CA LEU A 31 -22.88 9.98 16.78
C LEU A 31 -22.27 9.69 18.17
N PRO A 32 -22.58 8.55 18.81
CA PRO A 32 -22.03 8.20 20.11
C PRO A 32 -20.49 8.11 20.07
N VAL A 33 -19.83 8.45 21.17
CA VAL A 33 -18.35 8.38 21.28
C VAL A 33 -17.84 6.96 21.00
N THR A 34 -18.57 5.93 21.40
CA THR A 34 -18.22 4.54 21.11
C THR A 34 -18.17 4.29 19.61
N SER A 35 -19.19 4.71 18.88
CA SER A 35 -19.24 4.60 17.41
C SER A 35 -18.18 5.47 16.73
N GLN A 36 -17.83 6.63 17.28
CA GLN A 36 -16.70 7.43 16.78
C GLN A 36 -15.37 6.66 16.89
N ARG A 37 -15.16 5.94 18.01
CA ARG A 37 -13.96 5.12 18.21
C ARG A 37 -13.93 3.89 17.30
N GLU A 38 -15.07 3.25 17.10
CA GLU A 38 -15.20 2.10 16.17
C GLU A 38 -14.83 2.52 14.74
N VAL A 39 -15.37 3.65 14.27
CA VAL A 39 -15.03 4.18 12.94
C VAL A 39 -13.54 4.57 12.85
N ALA A 40 -12.99 5.18 13.89
CA ALA A 40 -11.57 5.51 13.91
C ALA A 40 -10.69 4.26 13.82
N ALA A 41 -11.05 3.19 14.52
CA ALA A 41 -10.34 1.91 14.43
C ALA A 41 -10.42 1.31 13.02
N ALA A 42 -11.62 1.31 12.41
CA ALA A 42 -11.80 0.82 11.04
C ALA A 42 -11.01 1.62 9.99
N LEU A 43 -10.91 2.95 10.18
CA LEU A 43 -10.09 3.82 9.32
C LEU A 43 -8.59 3.51 9.42
N ILE A 44 -8.11 3.25 10.64
CA ILE A 44 -6.71 2.88 10.87
C ILE A 44 -6.42 1.53 10.20
N GLU A 45 -7.25 0.52 10.45
CA GLU A 45 -7.07 -0.81 9.86
C GLU A 45 -7.09 -0.79 8.33
N ALA A 46 -8.04 -0.07 7.72
CA ALA A 46 -8.07 0.09 6.26
C ALA A 46 -6.84 0.83 5.72
N GLY A 47 -6.32 1.81 6.49
CA GLY A 47 -5.09 2.52 6.18
C GLY A 47 -3.86 1.62 6.22
N ASP A 48 -3.72 0.81 7.27
CA ASP A 48 -2.62 -0.13 7.44
C ASP A 48 -2.58 -1.17 6.30
N LEU A 49 -3.74 -1.73 5.92
CA LEU A 49 -3.85 -2.65 4.79
C LEU A 49 -3.44 -1.99 3.46
N LEU A 50 -3.82 -0.74 3.25
CA LEU A 50 -3.48 0.00 2.04
C LEU A 50 -1.97 0.30 1.97
N ASP A 51 -1.38 0.68 3.10
CA ASP A 51 0.06 0.95 3.23
C ASP A 51 0.88 -0.31 2.97
N GLU A 52 0.51 -1.44 3.60
CA GLU A 52 1.16 -2.73 3.37
C GLU A 52 1.06 -3.16 1.89
N HIS A 53 -0.09 -2.95 1.25
CA HIS A 53 -0.22 -3.21 -0.18
C HIS A 53 0.69 -2.30 -1.02
N ALA A 54 0.82 -1.02 -0.67
CA ALA A 54 1.71 -0.09 -1.36
C ALA A 54 3.18 -0.51 -1.23
N ASP A 55 3.60 -0.94 -0.04
CA ASP A 55 4.94 -1.47 0.22
C ASP A 55 5.23 -2.74 -0.58
N GLN A 56 4.27 -3.67 -0.66
CA GLN A 56 4.39 -4.88 -1.47
C GLN A 56 4.52 -4.55 -2.98
N GLN A 57 3.74 -3.58 -3.47
CA GLN A 57 3.85 -3.11 -4.86
C GLN A 57 5.22 -2.46 -5.11
N ALA A 58 5.71 -1.63 -4.20
CA ALA A 58 7.03 -1.00 -4.31
C ALA A 58 8.17 -2.04 -4.31
N ALA A 59 8.09 -3.05 -3.43
CA ALA A 59 9.06 -4.14 -3.36
C ALA A 59 9.11 -4.97 -4.66
N MET A 60 7.95 -5.29 -5.24
CA MET A 60 7.88 -6.03 -6.50
C MET A 60 8.33 -5.17 -7.70
N SER A 61 8.01 -3.88 -7.71
CA SER A 61 8.48 -2.94 -8.73
C SER A 61 10.01 -2.77 -8.70
N ASN A 62 10.61 -2.73 -7.52
CA ASN A 62 12.07 -2.61 -7.35
C ASN A 62 12.82 -3.93 -7.62
N GLY A 63 12.12 -5.06 -7.64
CA GLY A 63 12.69 -6.38 -7.99
C GLY A 63 13.05 -6.54 -9.47
N HIS A 64 12.61 -5.63 -10.34
CA HIS A 64 12.82 -5.72 -11.80
C HIS A 64 13.87 -4.76 -12.38
N THR A 65 14.50 -3.91 -11.56
CA THR A 65 15.46 -2.90 -12.09
C THR A 65 16.91 -3.09 -11.64
N ASN A 66 17.26 -4.15 -10.90
CA ASN A 66 18.66 -4.31 -10.49
C ASN A 66 19.15 -5.77 -10.51
N GLY A 67 19.19 -6.33 -11.71
CA GLY A 67 19.85 -7.60 -11.99
C GLY A 67 20.28 -7.72 -13.46
N LEU A 68 21.53 -7.31 -13.74
CA LEU A 68 22.35 -7.67 -14.90
C LEU A 68 22.37 -6.72 -16.13
N THR A 69 23.21 -5.67 -16.08
CA THR A 69 24.35 -5.45 -17.02
C THR A 69 25.12 -4.19 -16.62
N ALA A 70 26.16 -4.33 -15.78
CA ALA A 70 27.31 -3.42 -15.72
C ALA A 70 28.48 -4.08 -14.95
N ILE A 71 28.74 -5.36 -15.23
CA ILE A 71 30.05 -5.96 -14.96
C ILE A 71 30.42 -6.70 -16.25
N ASP A 72 30.88 -5.95 -17.26
CA ASP A 72 31.63 -6.52 -18.38
C ASP A 72 32.41 -5.43 -19.17
N ASP A 73 33.15 -4.55 -18.49
CA ASP A 73 34.12 -3.67 -19.20
C ASP A 73 35.26 -3.13 -18.31
N VAL A 74 35.94 -4.00 -17.54
CA VAL A 74 37.29 -3.69 -17.02
C VAL A 74 38.26 -4.89 -17.14
N SER A 75 37.81 -6.01 -17.71
CA SER A 75 38.65 -7.21 -17.85
C SER A 75 38.68 -7.71 -19.29
N ALA A 76 39.06 -6.84 -20.23
CA ALA A 76 39.45 -7.29 -21.55
C ALA A 76 40.60 -6.45 -22.14
N TRP A 77 41.82 -6.99 -22.00
CA TRP A 77 42.87 -6.98 -23.02
C TRP A 77 43.25 -5.64 -23.68
N SER A 78 44.31 -5.04 -23.15
CA SER A 78 45.34 -4.39 -24.00
C SER A 78 46.73 -4.64 -23.40
N GLU A 79 47.08 -5.92 -23.33
CA GLU A 79 48.44 -6.36 -23.66
C GLU A 79 48.45 -6.69 -25.15
N HIS A 80 48.97 -5.78 -25.99
CA HIS A 80 49.76 -6.14 -27.18
C HIS A 80 50.49 -4.88 -27.71
N ASP A 81 51.81 -5.01 -27.80
CA ASP A 81 52.82 -4.30 -28.60
C ASP A 81 52.47 -2.97 -29.30
N GLU A 82 53.28 -1.93 -29.04
CA GLU A 82 54.47 -1.56 -29.85
C GLU A 82 55.48 -0.74 -29.02
#